data_AF-A0A8S1KC24-F1
#
_entry.id   AF-A0A8S1KC24-F1
#
_cell.length_a   1.000
_cell.length_b   1.000
_cell.length_c   1.000
_cell.angle_alpha   90.00
_cell.angle_beta   90.00
_cell.angle_gamma   90.00
#
_symmetry.space_group_name_H-M   'P 1'
#
loop_
_entity.id
_entity.type
_entity.pdbx_description
1 polymer ?
#
loop_
_entity_poly.entity_id
_entity_poly.type
_entity_poly.pdbx_seq_one_letter_code
_entity_poly.pdbx_strand_id
1 'polypeptide(L)'
;MIDLGKFKGTNLSFQEIYLDHVDWHGLAVSYLLRGCPSLFGSLWPITDKDADQYALDFINEYGKNQDLKPELIIMQTKPKCNLKVLNGAAFVLYGIHEMK
;
A
#
# COMPACT_ATOMS: atom_id res chain seq x y z
N MET A 1 18.82 -9.77 17.55
CA MET A 1 17.49 -10.39 17.39
C MET A 1 16.49 -9.35 17.86
N ILE A 2 15.97 -8.54 16.93
CA ILE A 2 15.14 -7.36 17.25
C ILE A 2 13.72 -7.87 17.47
N ASP A 3 13.16 -7.57 18.63
CA ASP A 3 11.78 -7.92 19.01
C ASP A 3 10.82 -6.96 18.29
N LEU A 4 10.22 -7.43 17.19
CA LEU A 4 9.22 -6.70 16.42
C LEU A 4 7.84 -7.07 16.96
N GLY A 5 7.34 -6.21 17.85
CA GLY A 5 6.14 -6.44 18.65
C GLY A 5 4.89 -6.80 17.85
N LYS A 6 4.02 -7.55 18.51
CA LYS A 6 2.68 -7.93 18.04
C LYS A 6 1.88 -6.67 17.65
N PHE A 7 1.28 -6.68 16.46
CA PHE A 7 0.36 -5.61 16.07
C PHE A 7 -0.88 -5.66 16.97
N LYS A 8 -1.13 -4.56 17.71
CA LYS A 8 -2.27 -4.46 18.64
C LYS A 8 -3.57 -4.76 17.90
N GLY A 9 -4.23 -5.87 18.27
CA GLY A 9 -5.58 -6.22 17.80
C GLY A 9 -5.68 -7.48 16.93
N THR A 10 -4.57 -8.14 16.61
CA THR A 10 -4.58 -9.42 15.88
C THR A 10 -3.64 -10.42 16.53
N ASN A 11 -4.05 -11.69 16.65
CA ASN A 11 -3.21 -12.79 17.16
C ASN A 11 -2.12 -13.24 16.17
N LEU A 12 -1.98 -12.55 15.04
CA LEU A 12 -1.04 -12.91 13.98
C LEU A 12 0.36 -12.38 14.29
N SER A 13 1.33 -13.28 14.21
CA SER A 13 2.75 -12.99 14.34
C SER A 13 3.28 -12.31 13.08
N PHE A 14 4.31 -11.45 13.21
CA PHE A 14 4.92 -10.73 12.09
C PHE A 14 5.42 -11.66 10.96
N GLN A 15 5.69 -12.94 11.27
CA GLN A 15 6.09 -13.96 10.29
C GLN A 15 4.94 -14.46 9.42
N GLU A 16 3.69 -14.49 9.91
CA GLU A 16 2.51 -14.88 9.12
C GLU A 16 2.16 -13.82 8.07
N ILE A 17 2.51 -12.56 8.31
CA ILE A 17 2.37 -11.46 7.33
C ILE A 17 3.40 -11.57 6.20
N TYR A 18 4.58 -12.11 6.48
CA TYR A 18 5.68 -12.21 5.51
C TYR A 18 5.54 -13.39 4.54
N LEU A 19 4.71 -14.38 4.91
CA LEU A 19 4.28 -15.49 4.06
C LEU A 19 2.83 -15.25 3.62
N ASP A 20 2.57 -14.07 3.05
CA ASP A 20 1.33 -13.79 2.33
C ASP A 20 1.36 -14.65 1.05
N HIS A 21 0.93 -15.92 1.15
CA HIS A 21 0.24 -16.52 0.03
C HIS A 21 -0.90 -15.58 -0.36
N VAL A 22 -1.19 -15.46 -1.66
CA VAL A 22 -2.40 -14.78 -2.13
C VAL A 22 -3.60 -15.63 -1.69
N ASP A 23 -3.90 -15.58 -0.41
CA ASP A 23 -4.92 -16.35 0.24
C ASP A 23 -6.15 -15.47 0.41
N TRP A 24 -7.33 -16.06 0.42
CA TRP A 24 -8.59 -15.33 0.52
C TRP A 24 -8.72 -14.57 1.86
N HIS A 25 -7.82 -14.85 2.81
CA HIS A 25 -7.70 -14.21 4.12
C HIS A 25 -6.54 -13.20 4.24
N GLY A 26 -5.93 -12.80 3.12
CA GLY A 26 -4.80 -11.86 3.12
C GLY A 26 -5.11 -10.50 3.75
N LEU A 27 -4.05 -9.74 4.05
CA LEU A 27 -4.13 -8.49 4.80
C LEU A 27 -5.07 -7.47 4.14
N ALA A 28 -5.04 -7.38 2.80
CA ALA A 28 -5.93 -6.50 2.06
C ALA A 28 -7.41 -6.81 2.29
N VAL A 29 -7.80 -8.08 2.21
CA VAL A 29 -9.18 -8.53 2.45
C VAL A 29 -9.61 -8.21 3.89
N SER A 30 -8.70 -8.40 4.85
CA SER A 30 -8.99 -8.13 6.25
C SER A 30 -9.29 -6.66 6.54
N TYR A 31 -8.69 -5.71 5.83
CA TYR A 31 -9.00 -4.28 5.93
C TYR A 31 -10.34 -3.95 5.27
N LEU A 32 -10.60 -4.49 4.08
CA LEU A 32 -11.85 -4.27 3.37
C LEU A 32 -13.06 -4.80 4.15
N LEU A 33 -12.96 -6.02 4.72
CA LEU A 33 -14.01 -6.60 5.55
C LEU A 33 -14.30 -5.79 6.83
N ARG A 34 -13.35 -4.99 7.30
CA ARG A 34 -13.52 -4.08 8.46
C ARG A 34 -14.08 -2.71 8.08
N GLY A 35 -14.48 -2.51 6.83
CA GLY A 35 -15.07 -1.26 6.35
C GLY A 35 -14.04 -0.19 5.99
N CYS A 36 -12.78 -0.56 5.73
CA CYS A 36 -11.83 0.36 5.12
C CYS A 36 -12.29 0.70 3.68
N PRO A 37 -12.54 1.98 3.34
CA PRO A 37 -13.09 2.36 2.04
C PRO A 37 -12.08 2.11 0.91
N SER A 38 -10.81 2.43 1.15
CA SER A 38 -9.73 2.21 0.21
C SER A 38 -8.43 1.88 0.93
N LEU A 39 -7.70 0.87 0.43
CA LEU A 39 -6.41 0.44 0.95
C LEU A 39 -5.36 0.55 -0.15
N PHE A 40 -4.24 1.21 0.14
CA PHE A 40 -3.09 1.31 -0.76
C PHE A 40 -1.93 0.46 -0.24
N GLY A 41 -1.30 -0.35 -1.09
CA GLY A 41 -0.19 -1.22 -0.72
C GLY A 41 0.56 -1.82 -1.91
N SER A 42 1.60 -2.59 -1.62
CA SER A 42 2.42 -3.30 -2.61
C SER A 42 2.11 -4.79 -2.66
N LEU A 43 2.06 -5.38 -3.86
CA LEU A 43 1.81 -6.81 -4.09
C LEU A 43 2.98 -7.71 -3.69
N TRP A 44 4.21 -7.21 -3.78
CA TRP A 44 5.42 -7.93 -3.42
C TRP A 44 6.40 -6.98 -2.72
N PRO A 45 7.43 -7.51 -2.02
CA PRO A 45 8.45 -6.68 -1.40
C PRO A 45 9.18 -5.83 -2.44
N ILE A 46 9.22 -4.52 -2.19
CA ILE A 46 9.91 -3.53 -3.02
C ILE A 46 11.12 -2.95 -2.25
N THR A 47 12.02 -2.30 -2.98
CA THR A 47 13.18 -1.65 -2.36
C THR A 47 12.77 -0.37 -1.62
N ASP A 48 13.28 -0.22 -0.39
CA ASP A 48 13.00 0.90 0.52
C ASP A 48 13.09 2.28 -0.16
N LYS A 49 14.17 2.52 -0.93
CA LYS A 49 14.39 3.79 -1.63
C LYS A 49 13.26 4.17 -2.59
N ASP A 50 12.75 3.22 -3.36
CA ASP A 50 11.64 3.50 -4.29
C ASP A 50 10.31 3.60 -3.55
N ALA A 51 10.14 2.88 -2.43
CA ALA A 51 8.95 2.97 -1.58
C ALA A 51 8.83 4.35 -0.92
N ASP A 52 9.91 4.84 -0.33
CA ASP A 52 9.98 6.15 0.31
C ASP A 52 9.76 7.28 -0.70
N GLN A 53 10.44 7.21 -1.85
CA GLN A 53 10.27 8.22 -2.89
C GLN A 53 8.84 8.25 -3.41
N TYR A 54 8.22 7.07 -3.62
CA TYR A 54 6.84 6.98 -4.05
C TYR A 54 5.88 7.55 -3.00
N ALA A 55 6.07 7.23 -1.72
CA ALA A 55 5.24 7.74 -0.64
C ALA A 55 5.32 9.26 -0.53
N LEU A 56 6.53 9.83 -0.63
CA LEU A 56 6.73 11.28 -0.65
C LEU A 56 6.06 11.94 -1.84
N ASP A 57 6.22 11.38 -3.05
CA ASP A 57 5.59 11.90 -4.26
C ASP A 57 4.06 11.86 -4.15
N PHE A 58 3.51 10.75 -3.65
CA PHE A 58 2.07 10.60 -3.44
C PHE A 58 1.53 11.62 -2.42
N ILE A 59 2.16 11.74 -1.25
CA ILE A 59 1.73 12.69 -0.20
C ILE A 59 1.82 14.13 -0.71
N ASN A 60 2.87 14.47 -1.46
CA ASN A 60 3.03 15.80 -2.02
C ASN A 60 1.95 16.14 -3.05
N GLU A 61 1.60 15.21 -3.94
CA GLU A 61 0.54 15.44 -4.93
C GLU A 61 -0.84 15.48 -4.28
N TYR A 62 -1.11 14.54 -3.36
CA TYR A 62 -2.37 14.47 -2.62
C TYR A 62 -2.58 15.72 -1.73
N GLY A 63 -1.53 16.20 -1.08
CA GLY A 63 -1.57 17.41 -0.26
C GLY A 63 -1.72 18.71 -1.06
N LYS A 64 -1.23 18.75 -2.30
CA LYS A 64 -1.37 19.92 -3.19
C LYS A 64 -2.75 19.99 -3.84
N ASN A 65 -3.28 18.85 -4.26
CA ASN A 65 -4.49 18.78 -5.06
C ASN A 65 -5.53 17.88 -4.38
N GLN A 66 -6.31 18.44 -3.46
CA GLN A 66 -7.33 17.68 -2.74
C GLN A 66 -8.47 17.21 -3.65
N ASP A 67 -8.71 17.86 -4.80
CA ASP A 67 -9.74 17.45 -5.76
C ASP A 67 -9.31 16.26 -6.63
N LEU A 68 -8.02 15.90 -6.61
CA LEU A 68 -7.47 14.85 -7.44
C LEU A 68 -7.70 13.48 -6.80
N LYS A 69 -8.42 12.65 -7.55
CA LYS A 69 -8.65 11.24 -7.21
C LYS A 69 -7.32 10.50 -6.97
N PRO A 70 -7.16 9.76 -5.87
CA PRO A 70 -5.91 9.06 -5.54
C PRO A 70 -5.52 8.03 -6.59
N GLU A 71 -6.48 7.46 -7.32
CA GLU A 71 -6.23 6.57 -8.45
C GLU A 71 -5.37 7.27 -9.51
N LEU A 72 -5.69 8.52 -9.81
CA LEU A 72 -4.99 9.30 -10.83
C LEU A 72 -3.58 9.67 -10.36
N ILE A 73 -3.44 10.05 -9.08
CA ILE A 73 -2.13 10.34 -8.48
C ILE A 73 -1.24 9.09 -8.56
N ILE A 74 -1.76 7.92 -8.20
CA ILE A 74 -1.05 6.64 -8.29
C ILE A 74 -0.61 6.35 -9.72
N MET A 75 -1.48 6.54 -10.72
CA MET A 75 -1.10 6.33 -12.13
C MET A 75 0.03 7.27 -12.57
N GLN A 76 0.06 8.50 -12.06
CA GLN A 76 1.10 9.49 -12.37
C GLN A 76 2.42 9.26 -11.63
N THR A 77 2.39 8.66 -10.45
CA THR A 77 3.60 8.39 -9.64
C THR A 77 4.29 7.09 -10.02
N LYS A 78 3.58 6.05 -10.47
CA LYS A 78 4.18 4.79 -10.94
C LYS A 78 5.37 4.94 -11.91
N PRO A 79 5.31 5.78 -12.95
CA PRO A 79 6.45 5.94 -13.87
C PRO A 79 7.65 6.70 -13.28
N LYS A 80 7.50 7.35 -12.11
CA LYS A 80 8.59 8.07 -11.42
C LYS A 80 9.54 7.14 -10.66
N CYS A 81 9.11 5.91 -10.34
CA CYS A 81 9.99 4.89 -9.76
C CYS A 81 11.14 4.56 -10.71
N ASN A 82 12.33 4.28 -10.14
CA ASN A 82 13.49 3.92 -10.95
C ASN A 82 13.27 2.59 -11.68
N LEU A 83 12.76 1.59 -10.96
CA LEU A 83 12.34 0.31 -11.52
C LEU A 83 10.84 0.34 -11.84
N LYS A 84 10.47 0.89 -13.00
CA LYS A 84 9.08 1.12 -13.42
C LYS A 84 8.19 -0.13 -13.36
N VAL A 85 8.68 -1.25 -13.90
CA VAL A 85 7.90 -2.49 -13.97
C VAL A 85 8.04 -3.32 -12.69
N LEU A 86 9.22 -3.32 -12.05
CA LEU A 86 9.43 -4.14 -10.86
C LEU A 86 8.86 -3.49 -9.59
N ASN A 87 9.12 -2.22 -9.36
CA ASN A 87 8.66 -1.52 -8.16
C ASN A 87 7.37 -0.74 -8.43
N GLY A 88 7.30 -0.03 -9.56
CA GLY A 88 6.11 0.76 -9.91
C GLY A 88 4.85 -0.07 -10.14
N ALA A 89 4.97 -1.27 -10.73
CA ALA A 89 3.81 -2.15 -10.94
C ALA A 89 3.33 -2.84 -9.65
N ALA A 90 4.16 -2.88 -8.60
CA ALA A 90 3.82 -3.52 -7.34
C ALA A 90 2.70 -2.80 -6.60
N PHE A 91 2.62 -1.47 -6.74
CA PHE A 91 1.64 -0.65 -6.03
C PHE A 91 0.22 -0.83 -6.58
N VAL A 92 -0.72 -1.13 -5.69
CA VAL A 92 -2.13 -1.34 -6.01
C VAL A 92 -3.01 -0.62 -4.99
N LEU A 93 -4.14 -0.10 -5.48
CA LEU A 93 -5.22 0.43 -4.66
C LEU A 93 -6.38 -0.57 -4.68
N TYR A 94 -6.83 -0.97 -3.50
CA TYR A 94 -8.03 -1.77 -3.31
C TYR A 94 -9.16 -0.90 -2.77
N GLY A 95 -10.38 -1.18 -3.19
CA GLY A 95 -11.58 -0.48 -2.74
C GLY A 95 -11.96 0.72 -3.61
N ILE A 96 -12.90 1.52 -3.12
CA ILE A 96 -13.42 2.70 -3.78
C ILE A 96 -13.08 3.92 -2.94
N HIS A 97 -12.51 4.93 -3.58
CA HIS A 97 -12.25 6.17 -2.90
C HIS A 97 -13.55 6.98 -2.78
N GLU A 98 -14.14 6.96 -1.58
CA GLU A 98 -15.23 7.86 -1.23
C GLU A 98 -14.64 9.13 -0.60
N MET A 99 -14.61 10.21 -1.38
CA MET A 99 -14.41 11.57 -0.87
C MET A 99 -15.67 11.99 -0.13
N LYS A 100 -15.54 12.33 1.15
CA LYS A 100 -16.60 12.96 1.95
C LYS A 100 -16.55 14.48 1.83
#